data_AF-A0AAU9VKT3-F1
#
_entry.id   AF-A0AAU9VKT3-F1
#
_cell.length_a   1.000
_cell.length_b   1.000
_cell.length_c   1.000
_cell.angle_alpha   90.00
_cell.angle_beta   90.00
_cell.angle_gamma   90.00
#
_symmetry.space_group_name_H-M   'P 1'
#
loop_
_entity.id
_entity.type
_entity.pdbx_description
1 polymer ?
#
loop_
_entity_poly.entity_id
_entity_poly.type
_entity_poly.pdbx_seq_one_letter_code
_entity_poly.pdbx_strand_id
1 'polypeptide(L)'
;QKCGVSYSKVGCFVDKRRPFRNMLLDQRKNIDWQNWNDFLERFVCACANKTVTDGCAYFGIQFWAECWAGENPDVAYNSDGQSNSCFGHDFLPCVRVSSSCAGAKDVNFVYKIEVDQPPDACRDQDPVMCQKHLEFCDSYVHMAKMCPRTCNLCRD
;
A
#
# COMPACT_ATOMS: atom_id res chain seq x y z
N GLN A 1 1.62 16.03 -8.76
CA GLN A 1 2.22 15.09 -9.76
C GLN A 1 1.47 13.76 -9.62
N LYS A 2 1.10 13.08 -10.73
CA LYS A 2 0.37 11.81 -10.65
C LYS A 2 1.30 10.70 -10.15
N CYS A 3 0.82 9.86 -9.23
CA CYS A 3 1.63 8.75 -8.71
C CYS A 3 1.88 7.71 -9.82
N GLY A 4 3.11 7.19 -9.90
CA GLY A 4 3.49 6.15 -10.87
C GLY A 4 2.98 4.75 -10.51
N VAL A 5 2.41 4.57 -9.32
CA VAL A 5 1.81 3.32 -8.84
C VAL A 5 0.30 3.49 -8.79
N SER A 6 -0.43 2.53 -9.36
CA SER A 6 -1.89 2.44 -9.25
C SER A 6 -2.27 1.83 -7.90
N TYR A 7 -3.21 2.46 -7.20
CA TYR A 7 -3.76 1.96 -5.94
C TYR A 7 -5.19 2.45 -5.74
N SER A 8 -5.98 1.71 -4.97
CA SER A 8 -7.33 2.10 -4.56
C SER A 8 -7.43 2.38 -3.06
N LYS A 9 -8.40 3.20 -2.69
CA LYS A 9 -8.75 3.49 -1.30
C LYS A 9 -9.67 2.39 -0.78
N VAL A 10 -9.28 1.73 0.30
CA VAL A 10 -10.06 0.65 0.91
C VAL A 10 -10.96 1.18 2.03
N GLY A 11 -10.40 1.93 2.98
CA GLY A 11 -11.18 2.50 4.08
C GLY A 11 -10.37 2.80 5.34
N CYS A 12 -11.09 3.24 6.38
CA CYS A 12 -10.51 3.65 7.65
C CYS A 12 -10.76 2.59 8.73
N PHE A 13 -9.70 2.07 9.34
CA PHE A 13 -9.75 0.94 10.28
C PHE A 13 -8.91 1.18 11.52
N VAL A 14 -9.38 0.66 12.64
CA VAL A 14 -8.63 0.66 13.90
C VAL A 14 -7.42 -0.29 13.78
N ASP A 15 -6.29 0.08 14.38
CA ASP A 15 -5.03 -0.68 14.33
C ASP A 15 -4.49 -0.97 15.74
N LYS A 16 -5.30 -1.62 16.59
CA LYS A 16 -4.92 -1.93 17.98
C LYS A 16 -4.08 -3.19 18.07
N ARG A 17 -4.44 -4.22 17.30
CA ARG A 17 -3.74 -5.51 17.23
C ARG A 17 -2.57 -5.51 16.23
N ARG A 18 -2.34 -4.39 15.55
CA ARG A 18 -1.25 -4.15 14.59
C ARG A 18 -1.13 -5.21 13.49
N PRO A 19 -2.18 -5.47 12.69
CA PRO A 19 -2.09 -6.31 11.48
C PRO A 19 -1.03 -5.83 10.49
N PHE A 20 -0.78 -4.51 10.38
CA PHE A 20 0.39 -4.00 9.67
C PHE A 20 1.59 -3.91 10.60
N ARG A 21 2.62 -4.72 10.34
CA ARG A 21 3.81 -4.86 11.19
C ARG A 21 5.06 -4.21 10.61
N ASN A 22 5.06 -3.94 9.30
CA ASN A 22 6.23 -3.43 8.59
C ASN A 22 6.09 -1.92 8.45
N MET A 23 6.89 -1.17 9.22
CA MET A 23 7.00 0.28 9.03
C MET A 23 7.91 0.54 7.83
N LEU A 24 7.34 1.05 6.74
CA LEU A 24 8.08 1.34 5.52
C LEU A 24 8.65 2.76 5.50
N LEU A 25 7.92 3.73 6.08
CA LEU A 25 8.32 5.13 6.18
C LEU A 25 7.76 5.77 7.45
N ASP A 26 8.51 6.67 8.09
CA ASP A 26 8.03 7.58 9.15
C ASP A 26 8.45 9.01 8.79
N GLN A 27 7.48 9.88 8.50
CA GLN A 27 7.68 11.29 8.19
C GLN A 27 6.99 12.20 9.21
N ARG A 28 6.62 11.72 10.40
CA ARG A 28 5.90 12.52 11.40
C ARG A 28 6.62 13.79 11.82
N LYS A 29 7.95 13.77 11.82
CA LYS A 29 8.77 14.95 12.15
C LYS A 29 8.91 15.95 11.00
N ASN A 30 8.52 15.54 9.78
CA ASN A 30 8.71 16.29 8.55
C ASN A 30 7.38 16.57 7.82
N ILE A 31 6.25 16.53 8.55
CA ILE A 31 4.95 16.88 8.00
C ILE A 31 4.97 18.37 7.65
N ASP A 32 4.70 18.68 6.39
CA ASP A 32 4.45 20.05 5.95
C ASP A 32 2.99 20.40 6.24
N TRP A 33 2.74 20.87 7.47
CA TRP A 33 1.39 21.25 7.91
C TRP A 33 0.82 22.46 7.15
N GLN A 34 1.69 23.32 6.61
CA GLN A 34 1.26 24.49 5.82
C GLN A 34 0.77 24.06 4.44
N ASN A 35 1.40 23.03 3.86
CA ASN A 35 1.02 22.44 2.58
C ASN A 35 0.52 21.00 2.73
N TRP A 36 -0.41 20.79 3.68
CA TRP A 36 -0.90 19.46 4.07
C TRP A 36 -1.39 18.62 2.89
N ASN A 37 -2.19 19.21 2.00
CA ASN A 37 -2.78 18.51 0.86
C ASN A 37 -1.67 17.94 -0.06
N ASP A 38 -0.72 18.79 -0.44
CA ASP A 38 0.42 18.42 -1.29
C ASP A 38 1.37 17.44 -0.59
N PHE A 39 1.55 17.59 0.73
CA PHE A 39 2.31 16.62 1.53
C PHE A 39 1.64 15.25 1.53
N LEU A 40 0.34 15.20 1.80
CA LEU A 40 -0.42 13.96 1.91
C LEU A 40 -0.41 13.19 0.58
N GLU A 41 -0.64 13.86 -0.54
CA GLU A 41 -0.59 13.22 -1.87
C GLU A 41 0.79 12.62 -2.17
N ARG A 42 1.86 13.37 -1.91
CA ARG A 42 3.24 12.89 -2.11
C ARG A 42 3.57 11.74 -1.17
N PHE A 43 3.15 11.81 0.09
CA PHE A 43 3.45 10.80 1.09
C PHE A 43 2.71 9.49 0.81
N VAL A 44 1.42 9.54 0.46
CA VAL A 44 0.66 8.36 0.03
C VAL A 44 1.32 7.72 -1.20
N CYS A 45 1.75 8.51 -2.17
CA CYS A 45 2.46 7.97 -3.33
C CYS A 45 3.80 7.32 -2.97
N ALA A 46 4.60 7.95 -2.10
CA ALA A 46 5.86 7.38 -1.63
C ALA A 46 5.63 6.05 -0.89
N CYS A 47 4.58 5.99 -0.06
CA CYS A 47 4.16 4.79 0.64
C CYS A 47 3.74 3.68 -0.34
N ALA A 48 2.95 3.99 -1.36
CA ALA A 48 2.56 3.04 -2.40
C ALA A 48 3.78 2.45 -3.13
N ASN A 49 4.76 3.27 -3.51
CA ASN A 49 6.01 2.81 -4.14
C ASN A 49 6.80 1.88 -3.21
N LYS A 50 6.91 2.22 -1.92
CA LYS A 50 7.58 1.34 -0.94
C LYS A 50 6.84 0.05 -0.71
N THR A 51 5.51 0.10 -0.71
CA THR A 51 4.67 -1.09 -0.56
C THR A 51 4.82 -2.04 -1.73
N VAL A 52 4.98 -1.53 -2.97
CA VAL A 52 5.32 -2.35 -4.15
C VAL A 52 6.73 -2.92 -4.04
N THR A 53 7.70 -2.12 -3.59
CA THR A 53 9.10 -2.56 -3.41
C THR A 53 9.22 -3.66 -2.35
N ASP A 54 8.48 -3.50 -1.25
CA ASP A 54 8.27 -4.48 -0.17
C ASP A 54 7.16 -5.48 -0.51
N GLY A 55 6.59 -5.36 -1.72
CA GLY A 55 5.64 -6.23 -2.41
C GLY A 55 4.53 -6.78 -1.55
N CYS A 56 4.10 -5.93 -0.63
CA CYS A 56 2.85 -6.04 0.08
C CYS A 56 1.71 -5.61 -0.85
N ALA A 57 0.53 -6.20 -0.69
CA ALA A 57 -0.65 -5.81 -1.46
C ALA A 57 -1.40 -4.62 -0.84
N TYR A 58 -1.20 -4.38 0.45
CA TYR A 58 -1.89 -3.36 1.22
C TYR A 58 -0.91 -2.49 2.00
N PHE A 59 -1.27 -1.22 2.13
CA PHE A 59 -0.58 -0.30 3.02
C PHE A 59 -1.57 0.58 3.79
N GLY A 60 -1.12 1.05 4.94
CA GLY A 60 -1.85 1.94 5.83
C GLY A 60 -1.08 3.22 6.03
N ILE A 61 -1.79 4.35 5.97
CA ILE A 61 -1.29 5.61 6.50
C ILE A 61 -1.86 5.80 7.89
N GLN A 62 -0.98 5.82 8.88
CA GLN A 62 -1.33 6.01 10.29
C GLN A 62 -0.61 7.24 10.85
N PHE A 63 -1.17 7.79 11.92
CA PHE A 63 -0.57 8.87 12.68
C PHE A 63 -0.07 10.01 11.78
N TRP A 64 -0.91 10.36 10.80
CA TRP A 64 -0.71 11.41 9.78
C TRP A 64 0.42 11.17 8.77
N ALA A 65 1.50 10.48 9.14
CA ALA A 65 2.67 10.34 8.29
C ALA A 65 3.54 9.10 8.60
N GLU A 66 2.95 8.04 9.13
CA GLU A 66 3.56 6.72 9.17
C GLU A 66 2.98 5.87 8.04
N CYS A 67 3.85 5.18 7.32
CA CYS A 67 3.51 4.23 6.27
C CYS A 67 3.77 2.82 6.79
N TRP A 68 2.72 2.04 6.85
CA TRP A 68 2.74 0.67 7.35
C TRP A 68 2.27 -0.29 6.27
N ALA A 69 2.82 -1.48 6.25
CA ALA A 69 2.36 -2.58 5.41
C ALA A 69 2.26 -3.88 6.23
N GLY A 70 1.51 -4.83 5.71
CA GLY A 70 1.40 -6.15 6.30
C GLY A 70 1.83 -7.22 5.32
N GLU A 71 2.40 -8.28 5.87
CA GLU A 71 2.85 -9.43 5.10
C GLU A 71 1.65 -10.13 4.44
N ASN A 72 1.81 -10.46 3.16
CA ASN A 72 0.79 -11.03 2.29
C ASN A 72 0.38 -12.47 2.67
N PRO A 73 -0.74 -12.98 2.11
CA PRO A 73 -1.74 -12.30 1.27
C PRO A 73 -2.98 -11.80 2.03
N ASP A 74 -3.21 -12.27 3.26
CA ASP A 74 -4.41 -12.01 4.04
C ASP A 74 -4.11 -11.15 5.26
N VAL A 75 -3.69 -9.91 5.04
CA VAL A 75 -3.59 -8.95 6.14
C VAL A 75 -5.00 -8.68 6.67
N ALA A 76 -5.22 -9.05 7.93
CA ALA A 76 -6.46 -8.77 8.67
C ALA A 76 -6.56 -7.29 9.10
N TYR A 77 -6.37 -6.34 8.18
CA TYR A 77 -6.36 -4.88 8.43
C TYR A 77 -7.67 -4.37 9.05
N ASN A 78 -8.78 -5.09 8.87
CA ASN A 78 -10.10 -4.74 9.36
C ASN A 78 -10.51 -5.50 10.64
N SER A 79 -9.62 -6.31 11.21
CA SER A 79 -9.92 -7.19 12.36
C SER A 79 -10.33 -6.45 13.65
N ASP A 80 -9.96 -5.17 13.77
CA ASP A 80 -10.33 -4.31 14.90
C ASP A 80 -11.52 -3.37 14.59
N GLY A 81 -12.11 -3.49 13.40
CA GLY A 81 -13.29 -2.74 12.98
C GLY A 81 -12.99 -1.39 12.30
N GLN A 82 -14.07 -0.74 11.85
CA GLN A 82 -14.01 0.54 11.15
C GLN A 82 -13.75 1.71 12.13
N SER A 83 -13.14 2.76 11.61
CA SER A 83 -12.95 4.04 12.32
C SER A 83 -13.45 5.20 11.45
N ASN A 84 -13.81 6.31 12.10
CA ASN A 84 -14.09 7.58 11.43
C ASN A 84 -12.95 8.59 11.59
N SER A 85 -11.84 8.20 12.21
CA SER A 85 -10.69 9.08 12.50
C SER A 85 -9.64 9.02 11.39
N CYS A 86 -10.09 9.16 10.14
CA CYS A 86 -9.23 9.36 8.99
C CYS A 86 -9.59 10.68 8.30
N PHE A 87 -8.57 11.36 7.79
CA PHE A 87 -8.65 12.72 7.32
C PHE A 87 -7.99 12.84 5.95
N GLY A 88 -8.64 13.58 5.05
CA GLY A 88 -8.13 13.87 3.72
C GLY A 88 -7.60 15.30 3.62
N HIS A 89 -7.80 15.92 2.47
CA HIS A 89 -7.48 17.33 2.25
C HIS A 89 -8.19 18.25 3.26
N ASP A 90 -7.53 19.36 3.57
CA ASP A 90 -8.00 20.42 4.47
C ASP A 90 -8.33 19.91 5.89
N PHE A 91 -7.74 18.77 6.28
CA PHE A 91 -8.01 18.05 7.53
C PHE A 91 -9.48 17.64 7.70
N LEU A 92 -10.24 17.58 6.61
CA LEU A 92 -11.64 17.17 6.63
C LEU A 92 -11.76 15.64 6.74
N PRO A 93 -12.89 15.12 7.25
CA PRO A 93 -13.15 13.68 7.26
C PRO A 93 -12.90 13.06 5.88
N CYS A 94 -12.14 11.97 5.84
CA CYS A 94 -11.87 11.26 4.60
C CYS A 94 -13.15 10.61 4.08
N VAL A 95 -13.56 11.01 2.87
CA VAL A 95 -14.74 10.50 2.17
C VAL A 95 -14.35 9.89 0.82
N ARG A 96 -15.32 9.26 0.14
CA ARG A 96 -15.07 8.59 -1.15
C ARG A 96 -14.46 9.51 -2.21
N VAL A 97 -14.75 10.82 -2.18
CA VAL A 97 -14.25 11.81 -3.15
C VAL A 97 -12.91 12.44 -2.75
N SER A 98 -12.40 12.22 -1.53
CA SER A 98 -11.09 12.74 -1.09
C SER A 98 -9.96 12.15 -1.95
N SER A 99 -8.99 12.93 -2.42
CA SER A 99 -7.89 12.43 -3.26
C SER A 99 -7.03 11.39 -2.52
N SER A 100 -6.57 11.77 -1.32
CA SER A 100 -5.73 10.99 -0.42
C SER A 100 -6.19 11.17 1.02
N CYS A 101 -5.83 10.22 1.90
CA CYS A 101 -6.32 10.10 3.26
C CYS A 101 -5.26 9.50 4.19
N ALA A 102 -5.24 9.98 5.43
CA ALA A 102 -4.41 9.48 6.51
C ALA A 102 -5.24 9.17 7.75
N GLY A 103 -4.88 8.12 8.47
CA GLY A 103 -5.46 7.83 9.78
C GLY A 103 -4.78 8.63 10.90
N ALA A 104 -5.53 8.87 11.98
CA ALA A 104 -5.00 9.37 13.23
C ALA A 104 -4.10 8.33 13.93
N LYS A 105 -3.72 8.60 15.19
CA LYS A 105 -2.99 7.63 16.01
C LYS A 105 -3.81 6.34 16.17
N ASP A 106 -3.15 5.19 16.02
CA ASP A 106 -3.74 3.83 16.13
C ASP A 106 -4.91 3.56 15.16
N VAL A 107 -4.95 4.29 14.03
CA VAL A 107 -5.93 4.15 12.96
C VAL A 107 -5.19 4.17 11.62
N ASN A 108 -5.43 3.17 10.78
CA ASN A 108 -4.93 3.15 9.41
C ASN A 108 -6.02 3.64 8.45
N PHE A 109 -5.69 4.59 7.57
CA PHE A 109 -6.38 4.62 6.29
C PHE A 109 -5.69 3.64 5.34
N VAL A 110 -6.42 2.60 4.95
CA VAL A 110 -5.91 1.47 4.17
C VAL A 110 -6.09 1.71 2.68
N TYR A 111 -5.04 1.40 1.94
CA TYR A 111 -4.97 1.38 0.50
C TYR A 111 -4.59 -0.02 0.00
N LYS A 112 -5.00 -0.33 -1.22
CA LYS A 112 -4.65 -1.57 -1.91
C LYS A 112 -3.88 -1.23 -3.18
N ILE A 113 -2.73 -1.86 -3.40
CA ILE A 113 -2.00 -1.76 -4.67
C ILE A 113 -2.86 -2.42 -5.76
N GLU A 114 -3.13 -1.65 -6.81
CA GLU A 114 -3.76 -2.19 -8.01
C GLU A 114 -2.66 -2.69 -8.92
N VAL A 115 -2.70 -3.99 -9.20
CA VAL A 115 -1.82 -4.58 -10.19
C VAL A 115 -2.58 -4.51 -11.50
N ASP A 116 -2.08 -3.72 -12.46
CA ASP A 116 -2.57 -3.75 -13.83
C ASP A 116 -2.21 -5.11 -14.44
N GLN A 117 -3.01 -6.13 -14.14
CA GLN A 117 -2.99 -7.42 -14.81
C GLN A 117 -4.28 -7.51 -15.63
N PRO A 118 -4.23 -7.23 -16.94
CA PRO A 118 -5.22 -7.84 -17.82
C PRO A 118 -5.14 -9.37 -17.67
N PRO A 119 -6.27 -10.08 -17.73
CA PRO A 119 -6.23 -11.52 -17.88
C PRO A 119 -5.52 -11.87 -19.20
N ASP A 120 -4.72 -12.94 -19.20
CA ASP A 120 -4.33 -13.72 -20.39
C ASP A 120 -2.92 -13.61 -21.01
N ALA A 121 -1.85 -13.42 -20.25
CA ALA A 121 -0.55 -13.93 -20.74
C ALA A 121 0.36 -14.39 -19.61
N CYS A 122 0.84 -15.63 -19.71
CA CYS A 122 1.89 -16.16 -18.86
C CYS A 122 3.23 -15.43 -19.09
N ARG A 123 3.32 -14.18 -18.65
CA ARG A 123 4.44 -13.28 -18.89
C ARG A 123 4.86 -12.60 -17.61
N ASP A 124 6.17 -12.54 -17.43
CA ASP A 124 6.79 -11.77 -16.36
C ASP A 124 6.74 -10.28 -16.71
N GLN A 125 6.38 -9.44 -15.74
CA GLN A 125 6.33 -7.99 -15.87
C GLN A 125 7.73 -7.38 -16.05
N ASP A 126 8.73 -7.93 -15.37
CA ASP A 126 10.15 -7.58 -15.53
C ASP A 126 11.03 -8.85 -15.47
N PRO A 127 11.36 -9.48 -16.61
CA PRO A 127 12.11 -10.73 -16.65
C PRO A 127 13.49 -10.67 -15.97
N VAL A 128 14.15 -9.51 -15.99
CA VAL A 128 15.50 -9.36 -15.41
C VAL A 128 15.41 -9.34 -13.88
N MET A 129 14.44 -8.59 -13.35
CA MET A 129 14.13 -8.61 -11.92
C MET A 129 13.67 -9.99 -11.47
N CYS A 130 12.78 -10.62 -12.24
CA CYS A 130 12.21 -11.92 -11.94
C CYS A 130 13.28 -13.01 -11.83
N GLN A 131 14.24 -13.02 -12.76
CA GLN A 131 15.28 -14.03 -12.80
C GLN A 131 16.33 -13.83 -11.69
N LYS A 132 16.53 -12.59 -11.23
CA LYS A 132 17.44 -12.24 -10.13
C LYS A 132 16.88 -12.62 -8.75
N HIS A 133 15.56 -12.70 -8.63
CA HIS A 133 14.83 -12.84 -7.37
C HIS A 133 13.98 -14.11 -7.31
N LEU A 134 14.38 -15.16 -8.04
CA LEU A 134 13.67 -16.44 -8.15
C LEU A 134 13.37 -17.07 -6.79
N GLU A 135 14.25 -16.87 -5.80
CA GLU A 135 14.10 -17.34 -4.43
C GLU A 135 12.84 -16.82 -3.74
N PHE A 136 12.28 -15.70 -4.21
CA PHE A 136 11.10 -15.08 -3.64
C PHE A 136 9.79 -15.60 -4.25
N CYS A 137 9.85 -16.51 -5.23
CA CYS A 137 8.64 -17.07 -5.84
C CYS A 137 7.70 -17.74 -4.83
N ASP A 138 8.26 -18.42 -3.82
CA ASP A 138 7.47 -19.13 -2.80
C ASP A 138 7.18 -18.29 -1.55
N SER A 139 7.98 -17.25 -1.29
CA SER A 139 7.86 -16.42 -0.09
C SER A 139 7.17 -15.07 -0.34
N TYR A 140 7.01 -14.68 -1.61
CA TYR A 140 6.53 -13.36 -1.98
C TYR A 140 5.46 -13.41 -3.07
N VAL A 141 4.21 -13.26 -2.64
CA VAL A 141 3.04 -13.33 -3.51
C VAL A 141 3.07 -12.28 -4.64
N HIS A 142 3.72 -11.13 -4.43
CA HIS A 142 3.89 -10.15 -5.51
C HIS A 142 4.94 -10.61 -6.55
N MET A 143 5.98 -11.34 -6.13
CA MET A 143 6.91 -12.00 -7.06
C MET A 143 6.13 -13.01 -7.91
N ALA A 144 5.38 -13.90 -7.25
CA ALA A 144 4.52 -14.87 -7.93
C ALA A 144 3.54 -14.23 -8.94
N LYS A 145 2.99 -13.06 -8.63
CA LYS A 145 2.05 -12.33 -9.50
C LYS A 145 2.72 -11.53 -10.61
N MET A 146 3.87 -10.92 -10.35
CA MET A 146 4.64 -10.18 -11.36
C MET A 146 5.44 -11.10 -12.27
N CYS A 147 5.85 -12.26 -11.75
CA CYS A 147 6.74 -13.21 -12.38
C CYS A 147 6.06 -14.58 -12.56
N PRO A 148 4.82 -14.68 -13.05
CA PRO A 148 4.08 -15.95 -13.07
C PRO A 148 4.74 -16.99 -13.98
N ARG A 149 5.54 -16.56 -14.98
CA ARG A 149 6.30 -17.45 -15.86
C ARG A 149 7.58 -17.91 -15.19
N THR A 150 8.39 -16.97 -14.67
CA THR A 150 9.65 -17.28 -13.97
C THR A 150 9.40 -18.13 -12.72
N CYS A 151 8.30 -17.89 -12.00
CA CYS A 151 7.89 -18.71 -10.85
C CYS A 151 7.16 -20.01 -11.24
N ASN A 152 7.07 -20.35 -12.53
CA ASN A 152 6.41 -21.56 -13.03
C ASN A 152 4.94 -21.72 -12.59
N LEU A 153 4.23 -20.61 -12.37
CA LEU A 153 2.84 -20.58 -11.91
C LEU A 153 1.84 -20.63 -13.09
N CYS A 154 2.35 -20.49 -14.31
CA CYS A 154 1.59 -20.63 -15.54
C CYS A 154 2.48 -21.24 -16.64
N ARG A 155 1.86 -21.64 -17.75
CA ARG A 155 2.54 -22.02 -19.00
C ARG A 155 1.80 -21.36 -20.16
N ASP A 156 2.53 -21.06 -21.24
CA ASP A 156 1.96 -20.50 -22.49
C ASP A 156 0.94 -21.46 -23.13
#